data_AF-A0A838JGD4-F1
#
_entry.id   AF-A0A838JGD4-F1
#
_cell.length_a   1.000
_cell.length_b   1.000
_cell.length_c   1.000
_cell.angle_alpha   90.00
_cell.angle_beta   90.00
_cell.angle_gamma   90.00
#
_symmetry.space_group_name_H-M   'P 1'
#
loop_
_entity.id
_entity.type
_entity.pdbx_description
1 polymer ?
#
loop_
_entity_poly.entity_id
_entity_poly.type
_entity_poly.pdbx_seq_one_letter_code
_entity_poly.pdbx_strand_id
1 'polypeptide(L)' 'MSNRAVQDGHRHDAQSREWLTLARPETILATLSYLEQQYGSVKEYLRSIGLTSEQLERLRSILVE' A
#
# COMPACT_ATOMS: atom_id res chain seq x y z
N MET A 1 49.24 6.46 -16.10
CA MET A 1 48.62 5.19 -16.55
C MET A 1 47.56 4.85 -15.52
N SER A 2 46.30 5.16 -15.78
CA SER A 2 45.30 4.32 -16.46
C SER A 2 44.41 3.55 -15.47
N ASN A 3 43.27 4.18 -15.17
CA ASN A 3 41.91 3.63 -15.28
C ASN A 3 41.33 2.68 -14.21
N ARG A 4 39.98 2.80 -14.06
CA ARG A 4 38.98 1.98 -13.35
C ARG A 4 38.87 2.20 -11.83
N ALA A 5 37.69 2.42 -11.23
CA ALA A 5 36.32 2.36 -11.76
C ALA A 5 35.42 3.28 -10.92
N VAL A 6 34.77 4.22 -11.60
CA VAL A 6 33.55 4.90 -11.14
C VAL A 6 32.39 3.97 -11.50
N GLN A 7 32.10 2.94 -10.69
CA GLN A 7 30.95 2.06 -10.93
C GLN A 7 30.41 1.43 -9.62
N ASP A 8 30.02 2.25 -8.65
CA ASP A 8 29.20 1.80 -7.51
C ASP A 8 27.89 2.60 -7.40
N GLY A 9 27.31 2.95 -8.55
CA GLY A 9 25.96 3.48 -8.66
C GLY A 9 25.13 2.58 -9.56
N HIS A 10 23.95 2.17 -9.11
CA HIS A 10 22.91 1.43 -9.85
C HIS A 10 22.95 -0.10 -9.85
N ARG A 11 22.92 -0.74 -8.67
CA ARG A 11 22.52 -2.17 -8.59
C ARG A 11 21.54 -2.55 -7.47
N HIS A 12 20.87 -1.58 -6.81
CA HIS A 12 20.04 -1.89 -5.63
C HIS A 12 18.52 -1.62 -5.77
N ASP A 13 18.02 -1.42 -6.99
CA ASP A 13 16.59 -1.11 -7.20
C ASP A 13 15.76 -2.25 -7.81
N ALA A 14 16.41 -3.25 -8.42
CA ALA A 14 15.70 -4.30 -9.15
C ALA A 14 15.26 -5.49 -8.26
N GLN A 15 16.03 -5.79 -7.20
CA GLN A 15 15.78 -6.96 -6.32
C GLN A 15 14.64 -6.70 -5.31
N SER A 16 14.29 -5.44 -5.07
CA SER A 16 13.39 -5.01 -4.00
C SER A 16 11.89 -5.16 -4.32
N ARG A 17 11.53 -5.57 -5.55
CA ARG A 17 10.13 -5.59 -6.01
C ARG A 17 9.53 -6.99 -6.15
N GLU A 18 10.35 -8.04 -6.15
CA GLU A 18 9.91 -9.42 -6.40
C GLU A 18 9.04 -9.98 -5.25
N TRP A 19 9.19 -9.44 -4.04
CA TRP A 19 8.42 -9.87 -2.86
C TRP A 19 7.03 -9.23 -2.76
N LEU A 20 6.79 -8.12 -3.46
CA LEU A 20 5.48 -7.45 -3.48
C LEU A 20 4.44 -8.24 -4.29
N THR A 21 4.89 -9.17 -5.13
CA THR A 21 4.06 -9.96 -6.06
C THR A 21 3.42 -11.21 -5.44
N LEU A 22 3.62 -11.50 -4.15
CA LEU A 22 3.22 -12.77 -3.52
C LEU A 22 2.01 -12.68 -2.59
N ALA A 23 1.30 -11.55 -2.54
CA ALA A 23 0.10 -11.46 -1.71
C ALA A 23 -0.98 -12.41 -2.24
N ARG A 24 -1.21 -13.51 -1.53
CA ARG A 24 -2.29 -14.44 -1.87
C ARG A 24 -3.65 -13.76 -1.65
N PRO A 25 -4.68 -14.04 -2.47
CA PRO A 25 -6.02 -13.42 -2.30
C PRO A 25 -6.60 -13.58 -0.90
N GLU A 26 -6.28 -14.65 -0.19
CA GLU A 26 -6.74 -14.89 1.18
C GLU A 26 -6.21 -13.82 2.16
N THR A 27 -5.06 -13.20 1.85
CA THR A 27 -4.46 -12.16 2.67
C THR A 27 -5.34 -10.92 2.73
N ILE A 28 -5.90 -10.48 1.59
CA ILE A 28 -6.79 -9.32 1.58
C ILE A 28 -8.11 -9.63 2.26
N LEU A 29 -8.65 -10.85 2.09
CA LEU A 29 -9.88 -11.28 2.77
C LEU A 29 -9.71 -11.35 4.29
N ALA A 30 -8.58 -11.88 4.76
CA ALA A 30 -8.24 -11.92 6.19
C ALA A 30 -8.08 -10.50 6.75
N THR A 31 -7.44 -9.60 5.99
CA THR A 31 -7.29 -8.19 6.37
C THR A 31 -8.64 -7.50 6.51
N LEU A 32 -9.53 -7.66 5.52
CA LEU A 32 -10.88 -7.07 5.57
C LEU A 32 -11.69 -7.61 6.74
N SER A 33 -11.60 -8.93 7.00
CA SER A 33 -12.28 -9.57 8.13
C SER A 33 -11.78 -9.04 9.48
N TYR A 34 -10.47 -8.84 9.62
CA TYR A 34 -9.87 -8.23 10.81
C TYR A 34 -10.36 -6.78 11.01
N LEU A 35 -10.39 -5.98 9.95
CA LEU A 35 -10.86 -4.59 10.03
C LEU A 35 -12.33 -4.51 10.44
N GLU A 36 -13.17 -5.38 9.89
CA GLU A 36 -14.59 -5.49 10.28
C GLU A 36 -14.72 -5.83 11.78
N GLN A 37 -13.95 -6.80 12.28
CA GLN A 37 -14.01 -7.22 13.69
C GLN A 37 -13.49 -6.15 14.65
N GLN A 38 -12.43 -5.42 14.29
CA GLN A 38 -11.80 -4.45 15.19
C GLN A 38 -12.44 -3.06 15.13
N TYR A 39 -12.90 -2.63 13.96
CA TYR A 39 -13.38 -1.27 13.71
C TYR A 39 -14.85 -1.21 13.29
N GLY A 40 -15.51 -2.34 13.04
CA GLY A 40 -16.90 -2.44 12.58
C GLY A 40 -17.08 -2.20 11.08
N SER A 41 -16.15 -1.51 10.41
CA SER A 41 -16.07 -1.46 8.95
C SER A 41 -14.75 -0.85 8.48
N VAL A 42 -14.42 -1.01 7.18
CA VAL A 42 -13.32 -0.28 6.54
C VAL A 42 -13.51 1.23 6.62
N LYS A 43 -14.75 1.72 6.49
CA LYS A 43 -15.06 3.17 6.59
C LYS A 43 -14.69 3.70 7.97
N GLU A 44 -15.04 2.97 9.03
CA GLU A 44 -14.73 3.37 10.40
C GLU A 44 -13.24 3.21 10.73
N TYR A 45 -12.55 2.21 10.17
CA TYR A 45 -11.08 2.16 10.23
C TYR A 45 -10.44 3.41 9.63
N LEU A 46 -10.86 3.84 8.44
CA LEU A 46 -10.31 5.04 7.80
C LEU A 46 -10.56 6.30 8.63
N ARG A 47 -11.73 6.40 9.29
CA ARG A 47 -12.01 7.50 10.22
C ARG A 47 -11.13 7.44 11.47
N SER A 48 -10.85 6.24 11.98
CA SER A 48 -9.99 6.05 13.15
C SER A 48 -8.54 6.52 12.94
N ILE A 49 -8.05 6.46 11.70
CA ILE A 49 -6.72 6.96 11.32
C ILE A 49 -6.73 8.44 10.88
N GLY A 50 -7.86 9.13 11.06
CA GLY A 50 -7.98 10.59 10.90
C GLY A 50 -8.62 11.08 9.61
N LEU A 51 -9.15 10.21 8.75
CA LEU A 51 -9.88 10.68 7.56
C LEU A 51 -11.26 11.20 7.95
N THR A 52 -11.61 12.39 7.47
CA THR A 52 -12.94 12.96 7.67
C THR A 52 -13.95 12.37 6.69
N SER A 53 -15.24 12.47 7.03
CA SER A 53 -16.32 12.06 6.11
C SER A 53 -16.25 12.80 4.78
N GLU A 54 -15.93 14.09 4.79
CA GLU A 54 -15.78 14.90 3.56
C GLU A 54 -14.65 14.37 2.66
N GLN A 55 -13.51 14.01 3.26
CA GLN A 55 -12.39 13.43 2.51
C GLN A 55 -12.74 12.07 1.90
N LEU A 56 -13.52 11.24 2.62
CA LEU A 56 -13.97 9.95 2.12
C LEU A 56 -14.97 10.09 0.96
N GLU A 57 -15.94 10.99 1.06
CA GLU A 57 -16.88 11.23 -0.03
C GLU A 57 -16.19 11.84 -1.26
N ARG A 58 -15.23 12.75 -1.04
CA ARG A 58 -14.40 13.29 -2.14
C ARG A 58 -13.58 12.20 -2.82
N LEU A 59 -12.98 11.29 -2.05
CA LEU A 59 -12.21 10.17 -2.59
C LEU A 59 -13.11 9.24 -3.42
N ARG A 60 -14.32 8.95 -2.94
CA ARG A 60 -15.31 8.14 -3.67
C ARG A 60 -15.67 8.77 -5.01
N SER A 61 -15.99 10.06 -5.03
CA SER A 61 -16.34 10.77 -6.26
C SER A 61 -15.20 10.71 -7.28
N ILE A 62 -13.93 10.83 -6.86
CA ILE A 62 -12.78 10.74 -7.77
C ILE A 62 -12.56 9.33 -8.34
N LEU A 63 -12.83 8.29 -7.55
CA LEU A 63 -12.48 6.90 -7.91
C LEU A 63 -13.59 6.13 -8.62
N VAL A 64 -14.86 6.52 -8.42
CA VAL A 64 -16.03 5.74 -8.84
C VAL A 64 -16.93 6.51 -9.81
N GLU A 65 -16.94 7.84 -9.76
CA GLU A 65 -17.78 8.71 -10.60
C GLU A 65 -16.97 9.34 -11.74
#